data_AF-A0AAW1BE38-F1
#
_entry.id   AF-A0AAW1BE38-F1
#
_cell.length_a   1.000
_cell.length_b   1.000
_cell.length_c   1.000
_cell.angle_alpha   90.00
_cell.angle_beta   90.00
_cell.angle_gamma   90.00
#
_symmetry.space_group_name_H-M   'P 1'
#
loop_
_entity.id
_entity.type
_entity.pdbx_description
1 polymer ?
#
loop_
_entity_poly.entity_id
_entity_poly.type
_entity_poly.pdbx_seq_one_letter_code
_entity_poly.pdbx_strand_id
1 'polypeptide(L)'
;MDEKMDDVVLVRIYGNKTELLVDREEEVKSFRVLQAHGCAPQLYCTFSNGLCYEFMQGEALDPEHVCNPEIFRFLHDVPSRQILQDEMAWMKERLSNLGSPVVLCHNDLLCKNIIYNGKQGVSEVDYSLYPSRKLQEQWLRSYLEAYKEYKGFGTDVTEKEVELLYVQVNQFALASHFFWGLWALIQAKYSTIDFDFLGYAVVRFNQYFKMKNEVMALKLPE
;
A
#
# COMPACT_ATOMS: atom_id res chain seq x y z
N MET A 1 30.27 -17.53 11.41
CA MET A 1 30.22 -18.26 10.14
C MET A 1 28.94 -17.79 9.47
N ASP A 2 29.05 -16.93 8.46
CA ASP A 2 27.90 -16.55 7.62
C ASP A 2 27.60 -17.75 6.72
N GLU A 3 26.56 -18.52 7.04
CA GLU A 3 25.98 -19.46 6.09
C GLU A 3 25.29 -18.64 5.00
N LYS A 4 25.89 -18.59 3.81
CA LYS A 4 25.22 -18.06 2.61
C LYS A 4 23.99 -18.90 2.35
N MET A 5 22.80 -18.31 2.50
CA MET A 5 21.50 -18.97 2.29
C MET A 5 21.15 -19.11 0.80
N ASP A 6 22.13 -19.45 -0.04
CA ASP A 6 21.98 -19.51 -1.51
C ASP A 6 21.02 -20.64 -1.96
N ASP A 7 20.68 -21.58 -1.06
CA ASP A 7 19.78 -22.73 -1.31
C ASP A 7 18.35 -22.53 -0.76
N VAL A 8 17.98 -21.32 -0.33
CA VAL A 8 16.64 -21.05 0.24
C VAL A 8 15.70 -20.46 -0.80
N VAL A 9 14.47 -20.99 -0.85
CA VAL A 9 13.39 -20.45 -1.68
C VAL A 9 12.19 -20.07 -0.81
N LEU A 10 11.47 -19.02 -1.21
CA LEU A 10 10.29 -18.57 -0.50
C LEU A 10 9.03 -19.06 -1.21
N VAL A 11 8.19 -19.77 -0.48
CA VAL A 11 6.90 -20.30 -0.95
C VAL A 11 5.79 -19.47 -0.33
N ARG A 12 5.10 -18.67 -1.16
CA ARG A 12 3.93 -17.88 -0.74
C ARG A 12 2.64 -18.60 -1.10
N ILE A 13 1.86 -18.98 -0.10
CA ILE A 13 0.50 -19.49 -0.28
C ILE A 13 -0.50 -18.33 -0.21
N TYR A 14 -1.45 -18.27 -1.14
CA TYR A 14 -2.49 -17.24 -1.14
C TYR A 14 -3.48 -17.46 0.01
N GLY A 15 -3.91 -16.36 0.62
CA GLY A 15 -5.00 -16.39 1.62
C GLY A 15 -6.33 -16.79 0.99
N ASN A 16 -7.21 -17.43 1.75
CA ASN A 16 -8.51 -17.88 1.27
C ASN A 16 -9.37 -16.71 0.72
N LYS A 17 -9.97 -16.89 -0.46
CA LYS A 17 -10.87 -15.94 -1.14
C LYS A 17 -10.28 -14.57 -1.47
N THR A 18 -8.95 -14.46 -1.51
CA THR A 18 -8.27 -13.21 -1.88
C THR A 18 -8.41 -12.89 -3.37
N GLU A 19 -8.77 -13.86 -4.21
CA GLU A 19 -9.12 -13.70 -5.62
C GLU A 19 -10.36 -12.82 -5.86
N LEU A 20 -11.18 -12.56 -4.84
CA LEU A 20 -12.27 -11.58 -4.92
C LEU A 20 -11.78 -10.14 -5.09
N LEU A 21 -10.50 -9.89 -4.79
CA LEU A 21 -9.87 -8.57 -4.82
C LEU A 21 -8.61 -8.54 -5.68
N VAL A 22 -7.92 -9.68 -5.85
CA VAL A 22 -6.64 -9.79 -6.54
C VAL A 22 -6.79 -10.66 -7.78
N ASP A 23 -6.57 -10.06 -8.95
CA ASP A 23 -6.45 -10.80 -10.20
C ASP A 23 -5.08 -11.50 -10.25
N ARG A 24 -5.09 -12.83 -10.26
CA ARG A 24 -3.88 -13.67 -10.21
C ARG A 24 -3.10 -13.67 -11.50
N GLU A 25 -3.76 -13.49 -12.64
CA GLU A 25 -3.05 -13.39 -13.92
C GLU A 25 -2.30 -12.07 -13.99
N GLU A 26 -2.93 -10.97 -13.57
CA GLU A 26 -2.30 -9.65 -13.52
C GLU A 26 -1.19 -9.57 -12.45
N GLU A 27 -1.35 -10.25 -11.31
CA GLU A 27 -0.30 -10.36 -10.29
C GLU A 27 0.96 -11.04 -10.86
N VAL A 28 0.81 -12.18 -11.53
CA VAL A 28 1.95 -12.91 -12.14
C VAL A 28 2.57 -12.10 -13.28
N LYS A 29 1.77 -11.42 -14.11
CA LYS A 29 2.27 -10.52 -15.16
C LYS A 29 3.09 -9.37 -14.55
N SER A 30 2.56 -8.72 -13.52
CA SER A 30 3.23 -7.63 -12.80
C SER A 30 4.54 -8.10 -12.19
N PHE A 31 4.55 -9.28 -11.56
CA PHE A 31 5.75 -9.87 -10.95
C PHE A 31 6.85 -10.12 -11.99
N ARG A 32 6.50 -10.68 -13.16
CA ARG A 32 7.47 -10.92 -14.25
C ARG A 32 8.02 -9.62 -14.82
N VAL A 33 7.19 -8.59 -14.96
CA VAL A 33 7.64 -7.26 -15.42
C VAL A 33 8.61 -6.65 -14.41
N LEU A 34 8.30 -6.72 -13.10
CA LEU A 34 9.19 -6.22 -12.05
C LEU A 34 10.52 -7.00 -12.01
N GLN A 35 10.48 -8.32 -12.14
CA GLN A 35 11.67 -9.16 -12.20
C GLN A 35 12.58 -8.79 -13.38
N ALA A 36 12.00 -8.54 -14.57
CA ALA A 36 12.76 -8.13 -15.75
C ALA A 36 13.51 -6.80 -15.58
N HIS A 37 13.08 -5.97 -14.62
CA HIS A 37 13.70 -4.68 -14.30
C HIS A 37 14.48 -4.71 -12.97
N GLY A 38 14.67 -5.89 -12.36
CA GLY A 38 15.41 -6.05 -11.10
C GLY A 38 14.66 -5.51 -9.86
N CYS A 39 13.35 -5.29 -9.96
CA CYS A 39 12.51 -4.76 -8.88
C CYS A 39 11.72 -5.86 -8.13
N ALA A 40 11.85 -7.11 -8.53
CA ALA A 40 11.29 -8.27 -7.83
C ALA A 40 12.29 -9.45 -7.86
N PRO A 41 12.28 -10.31 -6.84
CA PRO A 41 13.10 -11.52 -6.80
C PRO A 41 12.79 -12.47 -7.97
N GLN A 42 13.69 -13.40 -8.27
CA GLN A 42 13.47 -14.38 -9.34
C GLN A 42 12.25 -15.27 -9.05
N LEU A 43 11.23 -15.23 -9.92
CA LEU A 43 10.09 -16.16 -9.85
C LEU A 43 10.48 -17.51 -10.46
N TYR A 44 10.45 -18.58 -9.66
CA TYR A 44 10.77 -19.93 -10.12
C TYR A 44 9.55 -20.64 -10.71
N CYS A 45 8.41 -20.62 -10.01
CA CYS A 45 7.17 -21.23 -10.50
C CYS A 45 5.91 -20.66 -9.83
N THR A 46 4.76 -20.96 -10.44
CA THR A 46 3.44 -20.64 -9.91
C THR A 46 2.62 -21.92 -9.76
N PHE A 47 1.74 -21.94 -8.76
CA PHE A 47 0.79 -23.03 -8.51
C PHE A 47 -0.62 -22.44 -8.32
N SER A 48 -1.64 -23.29 -8.31
CA SER A 48 -3.05 -22.85 -8.25
C SER A 48 -3.38 -22.01 -7.01
N ASN A 49 -2.61 -22.16 -5.93
CA ASN A 49 -2.80 -21.44 -4.68
C ASN A 49 -1.54 -20.68 -4.20
N GLY A 50 -0.61 -20.31 -5.08
CA GLY A 50 0.55 -19.52 -4.69
C GLY A 50 1.72 -19.44 -5.68
N LEU A 51 2.88 -19.02 -5.16
CA LEU A 51 4.10 -18.71 -5.90
C LEU A 51 5.36 -19.23 -5.17
N CYS A 52 6.38 -19.62 -5.92
CA CYS A 52 7.72 -19.89 -5.40
C CYS A 52 8.74 -18.95 -6.06
N TYR A 53 9.50 -18.21 -5.26
CA TYR A 53 10.47 -17.22 -5.74
C TYR A 53 11.71 -17.15 -4.83
N GLU A 54 12.75 -16.50 -5.34
CA GLU A 54 14.04 -16.29 -4.67
C GLU A 54 13.86 -15.66 -3.28
N PHE A 55 14.55 -16.24 -2.30
CA PHE A 55 14.64 -15.66 -0.97
C PHE A 55 15.61 -14.49 -0.97
N MET A 56 15.12 -13.32 -0.55
CA MET A 56 15.94 -12.12 -0.42
C MET A 56 16.42 -12.00 1.02
N GLN A 57 17.75 -12.06 1.23
CA GLN A 57 18.33 -11.87 2.56
C GLN A 57 18.15 -10.42 3.02
N GLY A 58 17.50 -10.23 4.16
CA GLY A 58 17.26 -8.94 4.79
C GLY A 58 16.26 -9.05 5.93
N GLU A 59 16.08 -7.98 6.71
CA GLU A 59 15.08 -7.93 7.77
C GLU A 59 13.79 -7.32 7.22
N ALA A 60 12.72 -8.11 7.17
CA ALA A 60 11.37 -7.60 6.99
C ALA A 60 10.93 -6.91 8.30
N LEU A 61 10.14 -5.85 8.18
CA LEU A 61 9.69 -5.07 9.32
C LEU A 61 8.54 -5.79 10.04
N ASP A 62 8.76 -6.19 11.30
CA ASP A 62 7.87 -7.11 12.03
C ASP A 62 7.08 -6.39 13.16
N PRO A 63 5.76 -6.61 13.28
CA PRO A 63 4.96 -6.16 14.43
C PRO A 63 4.90 -7.27 15.48
N GLU A 64 5.73 -7.19 16.51
CA GLU A 64 5.75 -8.17 17.59
C GLU A 64 4.49 -8.09 18.48
N HIS A 65 3.64 -9.11 18.33
CA HIS A 65 2.64 -9.65 19.27
C HIS A 65 1.41 -8.79 19.61
N VAL A 66 0.23 -9.11 19.04
CA VAL A 66 -1.05 -8.85 19.76
C VAL A 66 -2.18 -9.81 19.33
N CYS A 67 -2.79 -10.47 20.32
CA CYS A 67 -4.14 -11.07 20.28
C CYS A 67 -5.12 -10.19 21.09
N ASN A 68 -6.41 -10.04 20.69
CA ASN A 68 -7.44 -9.47 21.59
C ASN A 68 -8.90 -9.95 21.29
N PRO A 69 -9.66 -10.43 22.30
CA PRO A 69 -11.00 -11.05 22.17
C PRO A 69 -12.26 -10.13 22.16
N GLU A 70 -12.20 -8.83 21.85
CA GLU A 70 -13.38 -7.91 21.87
C GLU A 70 -14.01 -7.63 20.48
N ILE A 71 -14.16 -8.64 19.63
CA ILE A 71 -14.54 -8.50 18.20
C ILE A 71 -15.99 -7.98 17.99
N PHE A 72 -16.86 -7.96 19.00
CA PHE A 72 -18.26 -7.56 18.81
C PHE A 72 -18.55 -6.06 19.01
N ARG A 73 -17.65 -5.26 19.61
CA ARG A 73 -17.92 -3.84 19.88
C ARG A 73 -17.77 -2.95 18.64
N PHE A 74 -16.95 -3.36 17.69
CA PHE A 74 -16.52 -2.54 16.54
C PHE A 74 -17.53 -2.45 15.39
N LEU A 75 -18.60 -3.26 15.38
CA LEU A 75 -19.61 -3.23 14.31
C LEU A 75 -20.36 -1.88 14.25
N HIS A 76 -20.43 -1.14 15.36
CA HIS A 76 -21.00 0.20 15.38
C HIS A 76 -20.09 1.26 14.77
N ASP A 77 -18.78 1.04 14.78
CA ASP A 77 -17.77 1.98 14.28
C ASP A 77 -17.47 1.78 12.79
N VAL A 78 -17.90 0.66 12.20
CA VAL A 78 -17.81 0.42 10.76
C VAL A 78 -18.91 1.21 10.04
N PRO A 79 -18.58 2.02 9.01
CA PRO A 79 -19.57 2.75 8.24
C PRO A 79 -20.60 1.83 7.58
N SER A 80 -21.84 2.31 7.47
CA SER A 80 -22.91 1.53 6.83
C SER A 80 -22.62 1.29 5.35
N ARG A 81 -23.20 0.22 4.78
CA ARG A 81 -23.07 -0.10 3.35
C ARG A 81 -23.41 1.09 2.44
N GLN A 82 -24.45 1.85 2.78
CA GLN A 82 -24.86 3.02 2.01
C GLN A 82 -23.75 4.08 1.98
N ILE A 83 -23.19 4.42 3.16
CA ILE A 83 -22.07 5.36 3.26
C ILE A 83 -20.88 4.86 2.43
N LEU A 84 -20.53 3.58 2.54
CA LEU A 84 -19.42 3.01 1.76
C LEU A 84 -19.66 3.10 0.24
N GLN A 85 -20.89 2.90 -0.22
CA GLN A 85 -21.23 3.02 -1.64
C GLN A 85 -21.14 4.47 -2.12
N ASP A 86 -21.63 5.42 -1.34
CA ASP A 86 -21.59 6.85 -1.66
C ASP A 86 -20.14 7.37 -1.69
N GLU A 87 -19.32 6.96 -0.71
CA GLU A 87 -17.90 7.31 -0.65
C GLU A 87 -17.10 6.71 -1.82
N MET A 88 -17.40 5.47 -2.21
CA MET A 88 -16.78 4.85 -3.39
C MET A 88 -17.13 5.60 -4.69
N ALA A 89 -18.39 5.97 -4.87
CA ALA A 89 -18.83 6.74 -6.04
C ALA A 89 -18.13 8.10 -6.09
N TRP A 90 -18.08 8.80 -4.95
CA TRP A 90 -17.38 10.07 -4.82
C TRP A 90 -15.89 9.96 -5.15
N MET A 91 -15.18 8.96 -4.59
CA MET A 91 -13.76 8.76 -4.89
C MET A 91 -13.53 8.48 -6.37
N LYS A 92 -14.37 7.65 -7.00
CA LYS A 92 -14.28 7.35 -8.42
C LYS A 92 -14.39 8.62 -9.26
N GLU A 93 -15.37 9.47 -8.99
CA GLU A 93 -15.55 10.74 -9.70
C GLU A 93 -14.36 11.69 -9.45
N ARG A 94 -13.98 11.88 -8.19
CA ARG A 94 -12.95 12.86 -7.83
C ARG A 94 -11.57 12.47 -8.35
N LEU A 95 -11.13 11.24 -8.09
CA LEU A 95 -9.77 10.80 -8.35
C LEU A 95 -9.50 10.62 -9.84
N SER A 96 -10.52 10.25 -10.63
CA SER A 96 -10.40 10.13 -12.09
C SER A 96 -10.10 11.48 -12.76
N ASN A 97 -10.48 12.59 -12.12
CA ASN A 97 -10.30 13.95 -12.64
C ASN A 97 -9.01 14.62 -12.19
N LEU A 98 -8.14 13.93 -11.43
CA LEU A 98 -6.90 14.53 -10.92
C LEU A 98 -5.78 14.61 -11.96
N GLY A 99 -5.92 13.93 -13.10
CA GLY A 99 -4.87 13.87 -14.13
C GLY A 99 -3.59 13.19 -13.65
N SER A 100 -3.67 12.34 -12.61
CA SER A 100 -2.52 11.55 -12.17
C SER A 100 -2.21 10.48 -13.23
N PRO A 101 -0.94 10.35 -13.67
CA PRO A 101 -0.60 9.41 -14.72
C PRO A 101 -0.81 7.97 -14.25
N VAL A 102 -1.44 7.16 -15.10
CA VAL A 102 -1.58 5.72 -14.85
C VAL A 102 -0.24 5.05 -15.16
N VAL A 103 0.41 4.52 -14.12
CA VAL A 103 1.70 3.83 -14.19
C VAL A 103 1.62 2.49 -13.46
N LEU A 104 2.63 1.64 -13.68
CA LEU A 104 2.77 0.41 -12.90
C LEU A 104 3.10 0.78 -11.44
N CYS A 105 2.23 0.38 -10.51
CA CYS A 105 2.35 0.65 -9.08
C CYS A 105 2.43 -0.66 -8.29
N HIS A 106 3.21 -0.69 -7.21
CA HIS A 106 3.26 -1.83 -6.29
C HIS A 106 1.91 -2.03 -5.56
N ASN A 107 1.16 -0.94 -5.31
CA ASN A 107 -0.16 -0.90 -4.65
C ASN A 107 -0.23 -1.40 -3.20
N ASP A 108 0.79 -2.09 -2.70
CA ASP A 108 0.93 -2.50 -1.30
C ASP A 108 2.31 -2.13 -0.74
N LEU A 109 2.71 -0.86 -0.86
CA LEU A 109 4.05 -0.40 -0.44
C LEU A 109 4.13 -0.20 1.09
N LEU A 110 3.78 -1.23 1.85
CA LEU A 110 3.97 -1.26 3.29
C LEU A 110 5.46 -1.38 3.61
N CYS A 111 5.87 -0.83 4.75
CA CYS A 111 7.24 -0.90 5.25
C CYS A 111 7.79 -2.35 5.26
N LYS A 112 6.98 -3.33 5.69
CA LYS A 112 7.33 -4.77 5.66
C LYS A 112 7.62 -5.35 4.26
N ASN A 113 7.14 -4.68 3.21
CA ASN A 113 7.36 -5.07 1.81
C ASN A 113 8.58 -4.34 1.21
N ILE A 114 9.29 -3.51 1.99
CA ILE A 114 10.54 -2.86 1.60
C ILE A 114 11.66 -3.56 2.35
N ILE A 115 12.56 -4.21 1.62
CA ILE A 115 13.74 -4.84 2.19
C ILE A 115 14.84 -3.79 2.29
N TYR A 116 15.32 -3.53 3.51
CA TYR A 116 16.41 -2.59 3.77
C TYR A 116 17.65 -3.35 4.26
N ASN A 117 18.78 -3.18 3.56
CA ASN A 117 20.03 -3.87 3.89
C ASN A 117 20.79 -3.25 5.09
N GLY A 118 20.09 -2.50 5.96
CA GLY A 118 20.64 -1.85 7.15
C GLY A 118 19.82 -2.16 8.40
N LYS A 119 20.41 -1.96 9.59
CA LYS A 119 19.74 -2.24 10.86
C LYS A 119 18.83 -1.09 11.26
N GLN A 120 17.55 -1.15 10.92
CA GLN A 120 16.50 -0.49 11.69
C GLN A 120 15.11 -0.92 11.23
N GLY A 121 14.34 -1.41 12.21
CA GLY A 121 12.94 -1.75 12.03
C GLY A 121 12.02 -0.53 12.15
N VAL A 122 10.95 -0.44 11.35
CA VAL A 122 9.84 0.52 11.58
C VAL A 122 8.64 -0.25 12.14
N SER A 123 8.11 0.25 13.26
CA SER A 123 6.99 -0.31 14.02
C SER A 123 5.61 0.06 13.45
N GLU A 124 4.53 -0.31 14.16
CA GLU A 124 3.07 -0.19 13.87
C GLU A 124 2.59 1.00 13.02
N VAL A 125 1.33 0.92 12.55
CA VAL A 125 0.62 2.07 11.96
C VAL A 125 0.37 3.12 13.04
N ASP A 126 1.38 3.93 13.30
CA ASP A 126 1.30 5.12 14.12
C ASP A 126 1.11 6.34 13.22
N TYR A 127 -0.11 6.88 13.19
CA TYR A 127 -0.38 8.10 12.45
C TYR A 127 0.29 9.34 13.05
N SER A 128 0.86 9.26 14.25
CA SER A 128 1.78 10.31 14.75
C SER A 128 3.08 10.37 13.93
N LEU A 129 3.49 9.25 13.33
CA LEU A 129 4.62 9.16 12.42
C LEU A 129 4.24 9.48 10.96
N TYR A 130 2.97 9.81 10.70
CA TYR A 130 2.56 10.21 9.35
C TYR A 130 3.41 11.40 8.90
N PRO A 131 4.06 11.33 7.72
CA PRO A 131 5.10 12.28 7.37
C PRO A 131 4.52 13.69 7.31
N SER A 132 5.21 14.63 7.97
CA SER A 132 4.86 16.06 7.86
C SER A 132 4.87 16.50 6.39
N ARG A 133 4.13 17.55 6.06
CA ARG A 133 4.11 18.13 4.70
C ARG A 133 5.53 18.34 4.14
N LYS A 134 6.43 18.91 4.95
CA LYS A 134 7.82 19.13 4.57
C LYS A 134 8.54 17.83 4.17
N LEU A 135 8.34 16.76 4.94
CA LEU A 135 8.96 15.46 4.63
C LEU A 135 8.33 14.81 3.39
N GLN A 136 7.01 14.94 3.21
CA GLN A 136 6.34 14.50 1.99
C GLN A 136 6.90 15.22 0.77
N GLU A 137 6.97 16.54 0.78
CA GLU A 137 7.51 17.35 -0.33
C GLU A 137 8.95 16.97 -0.69
N GLN A 138 9.80 16.69 0.31
CA GLN A 138 11.16 16.18 0.09
C GLN A 138 11.15 14.84 -0.65
N TRP A 139 10.34 13.89 -0.19
CA TRP A 139 10.25 12.57 -0.83
C TRP A 139 9.67 12.64 -2.24
N LEU A 140 8.63 13.46 -2.44
CA LEU A 140 8.00 13.67 -3.74
C LEU A 140 8.96 14.31 -4.74
N ARG A 141 9.79 15.26 -4.29
CA ARG A 141 10.85 15.83 -5.13
C ARG A 141 11.85 14.77 -5.56
N SER A 142 12.40 14.00 -4.62
CA SER A 142 13.35 12.93 -4.97
C SER A 142 12.74 11.88 -5.90
N TYR A 143 11.46 11.55 -5.72
CA TYR A 143 10.73 10.69 -6.65
C TYR A 143 10.63 11.31 -8.05
N LEU A 144 10.26 12.58 -8.16
CA LEU A 144 10.13 13.28 -9.44
C LEU A 144 11.48 13.42 -10.17
N GLU A 145 12.56 13.67 -9.44
CA GLU A 145 13.93 13.72 -9.96
C GLU A 145 14.29 12.37 -10.60
N ALA A 146 14.15 11.27 -9.84
CA ALA A 146 14.43 9.92 -10.33
C ALA A 146 13.52 9.51 -11.50
N TYR A 147 12.24 9.87 -11.43
CA TYR A 147 11.27 9.58 -12.49
C TYR A 147 11.62 10.31 -13.80
N LYS A 148 11.95 11.61 -13.72
CA LYS A 148 12.34 12.40 -14.89
C LYS A 148 13.66 11.91 -15.48
N GLU A 149 14.64 11.54 -14.64
CA GLU A 149 15.90 10.96 -15.08
C GLU A 149 15.66 9.67 -15.86
N TYR A 150 14.88 8.74 -15.29
CA TYR A 150 14.52 7.47 -15.93
C TYR A 150 13.80 7.67 -17.27
N LYS A 151 12.94 8.69 -17.38
CA LYS A 151 12.22 9.02 -18.62
C LYS A 151 13.03 9.85 -19.62
N GLY A 152 14.24 10.29 -19.27
CA GLY A 152 15.07 11.14 -20.11
C GLY A 152 14.61 12.60 -20.21
N PHE A 153 13.85 13.09 -19.23
CA PHE A 153 13.38 14.49 -19.15
C PHE A 153 14.34 15.42 -18.37
N GLY A 154 15.50 14.92 -17.95
CA GLY A 154 16.43 15.62 -17.06
C GLY A 154 16.11 15.40 -15.58
N THR A 155 16.68 16.20 -14.70
CA THR A 155 16.50 16.08 -13.23
C THR A 155 15.91 17.34 -12.59
N ASP A 156 15.64 18.40 -13.36
CA ASP A 156 15.10 19.64 -12.82
C ASP A 156 13.63 19.45 -12.43
N VAL A 157 13.28 19.82 -11.19
CA VAL A 157 11.94 19.66 -10.61
C VAL A 157 11.47 20.99 -10.03
N THR A 158 10.35 21.48 -10.53
CA THR A 158 9.76 22.76 -10.10
C THR A 158 8.89 22.59 -8.85
N GLU A 159 8.72 23.67 -8.08
CA GLU A 159 7.78 23.68 -6.94
C GLU A 159 6.35 23.34 -7.36
N LYS A 160 5.93 23.79 -8.55
CA LYS A 160 4.59 23.50 -9.10
C LYS A 160 4.38 22.01 -9.32
N GLU A 161 5.39 21.29 -9.79
CA GLU A 161 5.31 19.83 -9.97
C GLU A 161 5.21 19.10 -8.63
N VAL A 162 5.98 19.53 -7.63
CA VAL A 162 5.92 18.97 -6.27
C VAL A 162 4.56 19.23 -5.64
N GLU A 163 4.03 20.46 -5.74
CA GLU A 163 2.71 20.82 -5.22
C GLU A 163 1.60 20.04 -5.92
N LEU A 164 1.65 19.92 -7.25
CA LEU A 164 0.70 19.11 -8.01
C LEU A 164 0.70 17.65 -7.51
N LEU A 165 1.87 17.03 -7.40
CA LEU A 165 1.98 15.64 -6.96
C LEU A 165 1.57 15.49 -5.49
N TYR A 166 1.87 16.46 -4.63
CA TYR A 166 1.45 16.47 -3.23
C TYR A 166 -0.08 16.42 -3.09
N VAL A 167 -0.79 17.24 -3.88
CA VAL A 167 -2.27 17.26 -3.89
C VAL A 167 -2.81 15.91 -4.38
N GLN A 168 -2.25 15.37 -5.46
CA GLN A 168 -2.66 14.07 -6.00
C GLN A 168 -2.44 12.95 -4.97
N VAL A 169 -1.24 12.81 -4.42
CA VAL A 169 -0.88 11.75 -3.46
C VAL A 169 -1.76 11.80 -2.22
N ASN A 170 -2.00 12.99 -1.65
CA ASN A 170 -2.85 13.11 -0.47
C ASN A 170 -4.32 12.80 -0.78
N GLN A 171 -4.82 13.11 -1.98
CA GLN A 171 -6.16 12.68 -2.40
C GLN A 171 -6.25 11.16 -2.60
N PHE A 172 -5.22 10.53 -3.19
CA PHE A 172 -5.16 9.07 -3.31
C PHE A 172 -4.91 8.34 -1.96
N ALA A 173 -4.38 9.02 -0.94
CA ALA A 173 -4.29 8.46 0.41
C ALA A 173 -5.68 8.10 0.97
N LEU A 174 -6.72 8.87 0.63
CA LEU A 174 -8.11 8.53 0.96
C LEU A 174 -8.51 7.19 0.31
N ALA A 175 -8.22 7.00 -0.97
CA ALA A 175 -8.48 5.73 -1.65
C ALA A 175 -7.76 4.55 -0.97
N SER A 176 -6.52 4.75 -0.55
CA SER A 176 -5.76 3.75 0.21
C SER A 176 -6.48 3.39 1.51
N HIS A 177 -6.81 4.36 2.37
CA HIS A 177 -7.53 4.09 3.62
C HIS A 177 -8.85 3.35 3.39
N PHE A 178 -9.61 3.77 2.39
CA PHE A 178 -10.88 3.13 2.08
C PHE A 178 -10.73 1.69 1.56
N PHE A 179 -9.81 1.48 0.60
CA PHE A 179 -9.52 0.17 0.02
C PHE A 179 -9.10 -0.84 1.08
N TRP A 180 -8.13 -0.47 1.92
CA TRP A 180 -7.62 -1.35 2.96
C TRP A 180 -8.63 -1.57 4.10
N GLY A 181 -9.50 -0.60 4.37
CA GLY A 181 -10.65 -0.80 5.26
C GLY A 181 -11.61 -1.87 4.73
N LEU A 182 -11.99 -1.79 3.45
CA LEU A 182 -12.85 -2.79 2.81
C LEU A 182 -12.19 -4.18 2.76
N TRP A 183 -10.90 -4.23 2.37
CA TRP A 183 -10.12 -5.47 2.36
C TRP A 183 -10.16 -6.13 3.74
N ALA A 184 -9.98 -5.36 4.81
CA ALA A 184 -9.99 -5.87 6.17
C ALA A 184 -11.37 -6.38 6.60
N LEU A 185 -12.47 -5.70 6.24
CA LEU A 185 -13.83 -6.24 6.48
C LEU A 185 -14.05 -7.60 5.81
N ILE A 186 -13.53 -7.79 4.60
CA ILE A 186 -13.61 -9.07 3.89
C ILE A 186 -12.78 -10.12 4.61
N GLN A 187 -11.55 -9.78 4.99
CA GLN A 187 -10.65 -10.70 5.72
C GLN A 187 -11.19 -11.09 7.10
N ALA A 188 -11.84 -10.18 7.82
CA ALA A 188 -12.47 -10.48 9.11
C ALA A 188 -13.48 -11.64 9.04
N LYS A 189 -14.07 -11.88 7.86
CA LYS A 189 -15.03 -12.96 7.65
C LYS A 189 -14.40 -14.27 7.14
N TYR A 190 -13.31 -14.19 6.38
CA TYR A 190 -12.83 -15.34 5.59
C TYR A 190 -11.39 -15.76 5.89
N SER A 191 -10.59 -14.89 6.51
CA SER A 191 -9.21 -15.19 6.81
C SER A 191 -9.09 -16.18 7.97
N THR A 192 -8.08 -17.03 7.91
CA THR A 192 -7.70 -17.93 9.01
C THR A 192 -6.49 -17.39 9.79
N ILE A 193 -6.00 -16.21 9.42
CA ILE A 193 -4.87 -15.55 10.09
C ILE A 193 -5.37 -14.97 11.43
N ASP A 194 -4.59 -15.20 12.49
CA ASP A 194 -4.83 -14.59 13.80
C ASP A 194 -4.40 -13.12 13.77
N PHE A 195 -5.34 -12.25 13.35
CA PHE A 195 -5.16 -10.81 13.25
C PHE A 195 -6.51 -10.10 13.45
N ASP A 196 -6.51 -8.96 14.14
CA ASP A 196 -7.73 -8.15 14.35
C ASP A 196 -8.09 -7.34 13.10
N PHE A 197 -8.64 -8.03 12.10
CA PHE A 197 -9.08 -7.41 10.85
C PHE A 197 -10.19 -6.38 11.04
N LEU A 198 -11.08 -6.58 12.02
CA LEU A 198 -12.20 -5.66 12.24
C LEU A 198 -11.72 -4.36 12.90
N GLY A 199 -10.88 -4.46 13.93
CA GLY A 199 -10.22 -3.30 14.53
C GLY A 199 -9.37 -2.54 13.51
N TYR A 200 -8.62 -3.25 12.67
CA TYR A 200 -7.87 -2.64 11.57
C TYR A 200 -8.78 -1.90 10.59
N ALA A 201 -9.93 -2.48 10.19
CA ALA A 201 -10.88 -1.82 9.31
C ALA A 201 -11.39 -0.49 9.91
N VAL A 202 -11.75 -0.49 11.19
CA VAL A 202 -12.18 0.72 11.92
C VAL A 202 -11.09 1.79 11.92
N VAL A 203 -9.84 1.42 12.24
CA VAL A 203 -8.71 2.37 12.22
C VAL A 203 -8.54 2.99 10.83
N ARG A 204 -8.68 2.20 9.76
CA ARG A 204 -8.56 2.69 8.38
C ARG A 204 -9.70 3.63 7.99
N PHE A 205 -10.96 3.28 8.30
CA PHE A 205 -12.11 4.15 8.00
C PHE A 205 -12.11 5.43 8.83
N ASN A 206 -11.75 5.36 10.12
CA ASN A 206 -11.63 6.55 10.96
C ASN A 206 -10.59 7.53 10.41
N GLN A 207 -9.43 7.02 9.97
CA GLN A 207 -8.42 7.87 9.35
C GLN A 207 -8.90 8.46 8.01
N TYR A 208 -9.62 7.69 7.19
CA TYR A 208 -10.26 8.19 5.96
C TYR A 208 -11.15 9.41 6.25
N PHE A 209 -12.13 9.28 7.16
CA PHE A 209 -13.08 10.36 7.45
C PHE A 209 -12.42 11.54 8.16
N LYS A 210 -11.42 11.30 9.01
CA LYS A 210 -10.62 12.35 9.64
C LYS A 210 -9.88 13.21 8.61
N MET A 211 -9.21 12.58 7.65
CA MET A 211 -8.40 13.28 6.65
C MET A 211 -9.23 13.93 5.55
N LYS A 212 -10.43 13.42 5.27
CA LYS A 212 -11.24 13.79 4.10
C LYS A 212 -11.38 15.30 3.93
N ASN A 213 -11.75 16.03 4.99
CA ASN A 213 -11.96 17.48 4.92
C ASN A 213 -10.68 18.25 4.60
N GLU A 214 -9.56 17.90 5.23
CA GLU A 214 -8.26 18.56 5.02
C GLU A 214 -7.74 18.31 3.60
N VAL A 215 -7.82 17.06 3.15
CA VAL A 215 -7.40 16.65 1.80
C VAL A 215 -8.29 17.28 0.72
N MET A 216 -9.60 17.43 0.99
CA MET A 216 -10.52 18.10 0.07
C MET A 216 -10.29 19.61 -0.05
N ALA A 217 -9.68 20.24 0.97
CA ALA A 217 -9.33 21.64 0.91
C ALA A 217 -8.11 21.92 0.00
N LEU A 218 -7.33 20.90 -0.33
CA LEU A 218 -6.19 21.01 -1.25
C LEU A 218 -6.68 21.30 -2.67
N LYS A 219 -6.06 22.31 -3.30
CA LYS A 219 -6.34 22.71 -4.67
C LYS A 219 -5.16 22.41 -5.56
N LEU A 220 -5.44 22.00 -6.79
CA LEU A 220 -4.39 21.88 -7.81
C LEU A 220 -3.78 23.26 -8.06
N PRO A 221 -2.46 23.37 -8.24
CA PRO A 221 -1.82 24.65 -8.52
C PRO A 221 -2.24 25.18 -9.90
N GLU A 222 -2.41 26.50 -10.01
CA GLU A 222 -2.71 27.22 -11.27
C GLU A 222 -1.57 27.11 -12.27
#